data_AF-A0A7S2TS47-F1
#
_entry.id   AF-A0A7S2TS47-F1
#
_cell.length_a   1.000
_cell.length_b   1.000
_cell.length_c   1.000
_cell.angle_alpha   90.00
_cell.angle_beta   90.00
_cell.angle_gamma   90.00
#
_symmetry.space_group_name_H-M   'P 1'
#
loop_
_entity.id
_entity.type
_entity.pdbx_description
1 polymer ?
#
loop_
_entity_poly.entity_id
_entity_poly.type
_entity_poly.pdbx_seq_one_letter_code
_entity_poly.pdbx_strand_id
1 'polypeptide(L)'
;LGSPRRTKMEVLPHVECGSVGKPLRIIQITDTHLFPEGVTSFKTPDMTVDMKKQGYSNKTAKDYLALLIKQVRPDVAILTGDIIDGRPFGEHKRTDWLRTFEAFIDPLVDQGIYWSFTPGLHRSPP
;
A
#
# COMPACT_ATOMS: atom_id res chain seq x y z
N LEU A 1 25.39 24.71 -25.95
CA LEU A 1 24.80 23.64 -25.13
C LEU A 1 25.59 23.58 -23.82
N GLY A 2 25.06 24.21 -22.76
CA GLY A 2 25.76 24.36 -21.49
C GLY A 2 25.83 23.03 -20.74
N SER A 3 27.02 22.67 -20.26
CA SER A 3 27.24 21.54 -19.36
C SER A 3 26.54 21.81 -18.02
N PRO A 4 25.79 20.85 -17.43
CA PRO A 4 25.17 21.05 -16.13
C PRO A 4 26.26 21.21 -15.08
N ARG A 5 26.25 22.34 -14.36
CA ARG A 5 27.09 22.55 -13.18
C ARG A 5 26.75 21.47 -12.15
N ARG A 6 27.65 20.52 -11.92
CA ARG A 6 27.62 19.67 -10.72
C ARG A 6 27.80 20.60 -9.51
N THR A 7 26.71 20.89 -8.82
CA THR A 7 26.78 21.47 -7.48
C THR A 7 27.52 20.47 -6.60
N LYS A 8 28.70 20.85 -6.10
CA LYS A 8 29.36 20.09 -5.02
C LYS A 8 28.41 20.12 -3.83
N MET A 9 27.88 18.97 -3.46
CA MET A 9 27.11 18.82 -2.23
C MET A 9 28.11 18.98 -1.08
N GLU A 10 28.06 20.11 -0.36
CA GLU A 10 28.84 20.28 0.86
C GLU A 10 28.27 19.33 1.92
N VAL A 11 29.00 18.25 2.17
CA VAL A 11 28.71 17.35 3.29
C VAL A 11 29.08 18.10 4.56
N LEU A 12 28.09 18.30 5.44
CA LEU A 12 28.30 19.01 6.70
C LEU A 12 29.37 18.29 7.54
N PRO A 13 30.25 19.02 8.25
CA PRO A 13 31.46 18.45 8.87
C PRO A 13 31.21 17.45 10.00
N HIS A 14 29.95 17.27 10.44
CA HIS A 14 29.55 16.27 11.45
C HIS A 14 28.84 15.05 10.83
N VAL A 15 28.70 14.99 9.51
CA VAL A 15 28.14 13.84 8.79
C VAL A 15 29.28 12.93 8.39
N GLU A 16 29.54 11.92 9.21
CA GLU A 16 30.42 10.83 8.82
C GLU A 16 29.66 9.90 7.85
N CYS A 17 30.01 9.94 6.58
CA CYS A 17 29.62 8.90 5.63
C CYS A 17 30.41 7.62 5.98
N GLY A 18 29.88 6.82 6.91
CA GLY A 18 30.41 5.48 7.19
C GLY A 18 30.41 4.59 5.94
N SER A 19 31.08 3.44 6.02
CA SER A 19 31.05 2.43 4.96
C SER A 19 29.60 2.17 4.54
N VAL A 20 29.30 2.29 3.25
CA VAL A 20 27.93 2.14 2.73
C VAL A 20 27.50 0.70 2.99
N GLY A 21 26.77 0.48 4.08
CA GLY A 21 26.13 -0.78 4.38
C GLY A 21 25.11 -1.13 3.29
N LYS A 22 24.50 -2.32 3.40
CA LYS A 22 23.41 -2.71 2.49
C LYS A 22 22.34 -1.59 2.51
N PRO A 23 21.92 -1.05 1.36
CA PRO A 23 20.90 -0.01 1.32
C PRO A 23 19.57 -0.56 1.86
N LEU A 24 18.92 0.23 2.71
CA LEU A 24 17.56 -0.04 3.18
C LEU A 24 16.59 0.11 2.01
N ARG A 25 15.75 -0.90 1.77
CA ARG A 25 14.71 -0.84 0.73
C ARG A 25 13.34 -0.78 1.38
N ILE A 26 12.64 0.29 1.09
CA ILE A 26 11.29 0.54 1.59
C ILE A 26 10.34 0.47 0.40
N ILE A 27 9.23 -0.26 0.55
CA ILE A 27 8.07 -0.09 -0.34
C ILE A 27 7.01 0.71 0.38
N GLN A 28 6.41 1.66 -0.33
CA GLN A 28 5.23 2.39 0.15
C GLN A 28 4.03 1.98 -0.68
N ILE A 29 2.93 1.64 -0.01
CA ILE A 29 1.69 1.15 -0.61
C ILE A 29 0.57 2.06 -0.13
N THR A 30 -0.25 2.56 -1.05
CA THR A 30 -1.30 3.54 -0.78
C THR A 30 -2.49 3.27 -1.70
N ASP A 31 -3.69 3.65 -1.26
CA ASP A 31 -4.88 3.74 -2.12
C ASP A 31 -5.18 2.44 -2.91
N THR A 32 -5.06 1.27 -2.26
CA THR A 32 -5.36 0.00 -2.93
C THR A 32 -6.86 -0.27 -3.02
N HIS A 33 -7.67 0.39 -2.19
CA HIS A 33 -9.13 0.32 -2.17
C HIS A 33 -9.66 -1.11 -2.30
N LEU A 34 -9.29 -1.98 -1.36
CA LEU A 34 -9.74 -3.37 -1.33
C LEU A 34 -11.10 -3.49 -0.65
N PHE A 35 -11.85 -4.51 -1.05
CA PHE A 35 -13.20 -4.78 -0.55
C PHE A 35 -13.35 -6.26 -0.16
N PRO A 36 -14.31 -6.64 0.70
CA PRO A 36 -14.62 -8.04 0.96
C PRO A 36 -14.92 -8.84 -0.30
N GLU A 37 -14.64 -10.14 -0.25
CA GLU A 37 -15.03 -11.04 -1.34
C GLU A 37 -16.56 -11.00 -1.53
N GLY A 38 -16.99 -10.92 -2.79
CA GLY A 38 -18.40 -10.83 -3.15
C GLY A 38 -18.92 -9.40 -3.35
N VAL A 39 -18.19 -8.36 -2.94
CA VAL A 39 -18.54 -6.98 -3.32
C VAL A 39 -18.35 -6.82 -4.83
N THR A 40 -19.44 -6.47 -5.52
CA THR A 40 -19.45 -6.25 -6.98
C THR A 40 -19.86 -4.81 -7.33
N SER A 41 -20.55 -4.13 -6.42
CA SER A 41 -20.92 -2.74 -6.54
C SER A 41 -21.19 -2.13 -5.16
N PHE A 42 -21.20 -0.79 -5.08
CA PHE A 42 -21.68 -0.06 -3.91
C PHE A 42 -22.36 1.23 -4.32
N LYS A 43 -23.23 1.78 -3.46
CA LYS A 43 -23.92 3.04 -3.72
C LYS A 43 -23.16 4.21 -3.11
N THR A 44 -23.03 5.29 -3.88
CA THR A 44 -22.69 6.63 -3.42
C THR A 44 -23.95 7.52 -3.52
N PRO A 45 -23.96 8.74 -2.97
CA PRO A 45 -25.09 9.66 -3.13
C PRO A 45 -25.47 9.91 -4.59
N ASP A 46 -24.47 9.93 -5.48
CA ASP A 46 -24.65 10.33 -6.87
C ASP A 46 -24.85 9.15 -7.83
N MET A 47 -24.37 7.94 -7.48
CA MET A 47 -24.41 6.81 -8.40
C MET A 47 -24.23 5.44 -7.73
N THR A 48 -24.46 4.39 -8.50
CA THR A 48 -23.97 3.04 -8.17
C THR A 48 -22.64 2.80 -8.85
N VAL A 49 -21.61 2.51 -8.07
CA VAL A 49 -20.27 2.21 -8.54
C VAL A 49 -20.17 0.71 -8.79
N ASP A 50 -19.98 0.31 -10.05
CA ASP A 50 -19.69 -1.07 -10.45
C ASP A 50 -18.18 -1.30 -10.37
N MET A 51 -17.74 -2.21 -9.51
CA MET A 51 -16.33 -2.41 -9.23
C MET A 51 -15.54 -2.87 -10.45
N LYS A 52 -16.13 -3.78 -11.24
CA LYS A 52 -15.48 -4.34 -12.42
C LYS A 52 -15.32 -3.29 -13.51
N LYS A 53 -16.34 -2.45 -13.72
CA LYS A 53 -16.28 -1.33 -14.69
C LYS A 53 -15.25 -0.28 -14.30
N GLN A 54 -15.00 -0.09 -13.00
CA GLN A 54 -13.99 0.83 -12.48
C GLN A 54 -12.59 0.19 -12.36
N GLY A 55 -12.45 -1.10 -12.72
CA GLY A 55 -11.16 -1.79 -12.69
C GLY A 55 -10.68 -2.20 -11.29
N TYR A 56 -11.53 -2.15 -10.27
CA TYR A 56 -11.18 -2.63 -8.93
C TYR A 56 -10.98 -4.15 -8.94
N SER A 57 -9.89 -4.62 -8.33
CA SER A 57 -9.55 -6.04 -8.25
C SER A 57 -8.60 -6.33 -7.10
N ASN A 58 -9.11 -7.00 -6.06
CA ASN A 58 -8.28 -7.48 -4.95
C ASN A 58 -7.18 -8.43 -5.44
N LYS A 59 -7.51 -9.29 -6.41
CA LYS A 59 -6.55 -10.25 -6.96
C LYS A 59 -5.37 -9.51 -7.59
N THR A 60 -5.67 -8.51 -8.41
CA THR A 60 -4.64 -7.72 -9.11
C THR A 60 -3.74 -7.00 -8.10
N ALA A 61 -4.31 -6.38 -7.06
CA ALA A 61 -3.54 -5.70 -6.02
C ALA A 61 -2.61 -6.68 -5.27
N LYS A 62 -3.11 -7.86 -4.88
CA LYS A 62 -2.30 -8.90 -4.23
C LYS A 62 -1.18 -9.43 -5.13
N ASP A 63 -1.49 -9.68 -6.40
CA ASP A 63 -0.50 -10.16 -7.38
C ASP A 63 0.62 -9.13 -7.57
N TYR A 64 0.28 -7.84 -7.66
CA TYR A 64 1.27 -6.76 -7.75
C TYR A 64 2.12 -6.64 -6.48
N LEU A 65 1.53 -6.75 -5.29
CA LEU A 65 2.29 -6.73 -4.05
C LEU A 65 3.30 -7.88 -3.99
N ALA A 66 2.86 -9.11 -4.30
CA ALA A 66 3.75 -10.27 -4.35
C ALA A 66 4.90 -10.08 -5.36
N LEU A 67 4.59 -9.51 -6.54
CA LEU A 67 5.61 -9.19 -7.55
C LEU A 67 6.61 -8.15 -7.04
N LEU A 68 6.14 -7.08 -6.41
CA LEU A 68 6.98 -6.03 -5.82
C LEU A 68 7.89 -6.59 -4.73
N ILE A 69 7.35 -7.41 -3.82
CA ILE A 69 8.13 -8.08 -2.79
C ILE A 69 9.23 -8.93 -3.42
N LYS A 70 8.91 -9.72 -4.45
CA LYS A 70 9.90 -10.56 -5.13
C LYS A 70 11.00 -9.75 -5.84
N GLN A 71 10.64 -8.64 -6.48
CA GLN A 71 11.58 -7.83 -7.26
C GLN A 71 12.44 -6.92 -6.39
N VAL A 72 11.79 -6.17 -5.49
CA VAL A 72 12.44 -5.17 -4.63
C VAL A 72 13.12 -5.85 -3.44
N ARG A 73 12.55 -6.97 -2.95
CA ARG A 73 12.94 -7.67 -1.72
C ARG A 73 13.04 -6.70 -0.53
N PRO A 74 11.99 -5.90 -0.24
CA PRO A 74 12.07 -4.81 0.72
C PRO A 74 12.45 -5.29 2.12
N ASP A 75 13.05 -4.41 2.90
CA ASP A 75 13.36 -4.65 4.31
C ASP A 75 12.19 -4.11 5.19
N VAL A 76 11.45 -3.11 4.70
CA VAL A 76 10.26 -2.53 5.35
C VAL A 76 9.17 -2.21 4.32
N ALA A 77 7.90 -2.37 4.71
CA ALA A 77 6.73 -1.91 3.97
C ALA A 77 5.95 -0.85 4.76
N ILE A 78 5.57 0.25 4.13
CA ILE A 78 4.77 1.31 4.75
C ILE A 78 3.45 1.39 3.99
N LEU A 79 2.36 1.03 4.67
CA LEU A 79 1.01 1.10 4.14
C LEU A 79 0.39 2.43 4.58
N THR A 80 0.16 3.33 3.64
CA THR A 80 -0.35 4.68 3.90
C THR A 80 -1.73 4.83 3.27
N GLY A 81 -2.78 4.89 4.09
CA GLY A 81 -4.11 5.28 3.62
C GLY A 81 -4.82 4.23 2.75
N ASP A 82 -6.13 4.15 2.93
CA ASP A 82 -7.11 3.59 1.97
C ASP A 82 -6.73 2.23 1.34
N ILE A 83 -6.07 1.39 2.15
CA ILE A 83 -5.78 0.00 1.79
C ILE A 83 -7.10 -0.77 1.65
N ILE A 84 -7.97 -0.58 2.63
CA ILE A 84 -9.34 -1.03 2.64
C ILE A 84 -10.24 0.17 2.36
N ASP A 85 -11.24 -0.04 1.50
CA ASP A 85 -12.26 0.96 1.24
C ASP A 85 -13.55 0.62 1.98
N GLY A 86 -13.80 1.30 3.10
CA GLY A 86 -14.95 1.04 3.95
C GLY A 86 -16.27 1.62 3.46
N ARG A 87 -16.38 2.19 2.25
CA ARG A 87 -17.65 2.76 1.77
C ARG A 87 -18.83 1.77 1.74
N PRO A 88 -18.66 0.47 1.43
CA PRO A 88 -19.72 -0.53 1.56
C PRO A 88 -19.80 -1.21 2.95
N PHE A 89 -19.26 -0.62 4.02
CA PHE A 89 -19.20 -1.28 5.34
C PHE A 89 -20.54 -1.80 5.86
N GLY A 90 -21.64 -1.10 5.58
CA GLY A 90 -22.98 -1.42 6.11
C GLY A 90 -23.54 -2.77 5.65
N GLU A 91 -22.98 -3.37 4.60
CA GLU A 91 -23.42 -4.66 4.05
C GLU A 91 -22.55 -5.85 4.49
N HIS A 92 -21.45 -5.57 5.21
CA HIS A 92 -20.43 -6.56 5.56
C HIS A 92 -20.05 -6.52 7.04
N LYS A 93 -19.64 -7.66 7.59
CA LYS A 93 -19.20 -7.72 8.98
C LYS A 93 -17.76 -7.22 9.07
N ARG A 94 -17.39 -6.63 10.21
CA ARG A 94 -16.00 -6.26 10.54
C ARG A 94 -15.00 -7.39 10.25
N THR A 95 -15.39 -8.64 10.47
CA THR A 95 -14.57 -9.83 10.21
C THR A 95 -14.20 -10.00 8.74
N ASP A 96 -15.07 -9.59 7.82
CA ASP A 96 -14.85 -9.73 6.38
C ASP A 96 -13.79 -8.71 5.91
N TRP A 97 -13.83 -7.52 6.49
CA TRP A 97 -12.84 -6.46 6.29
C TRP A 97 -11.46 -6.82 6.84
N LEU A 98 -11.42 -7.37 8.06
CA LEU A 98 -10.20 -7.87 8.67
C LEU A 98 -9.57 -8.96 7.80
N ARG A 99 -10.35 -9.94 7.37
CA ARG A 99 -9.88 -11.01 6.48
C ARG A 99 -9.32 -10.46 5.16
N THR A 100 -9.96 -9.43 4.61
CA THR A 100 -9.49 -8.79 3.37
C THR A 100 -8.14 -8.10 3.57
N PHE A 101 -7.98 -7.39 4.69
CA PHE A 101 -6.73 -6.73 5.05
C PHE A 101 -5.62 -7.74 5.31
N GLU A 102 -5.89 -8.76 6.13
CA GLU A 102 -4.97 -9.87 6.44
C GLU A 102 -4.49 -10.53 5.15
N ALA A 103 -5.41 -10.96 4.28
CA ALA A 103 -5.07 -11.58 3.01
C ALA A 103 -4.24 -10.68 2.06
N PHE A 104 -4.29 -9.37 2.23
CA PHE A 104 -3.44 -8.44 1.49
C PHE A 104 -2.04 -8.33 2.08
N ILE A 105 -1.90 -8.35 3.41
CA ILE A 105 -0.60 -8.21 4.08
C ILE A 105 0.14 -9.54 4.27
N ASP A 106 -0.53 -10.69 4.14
CA ASP A 106 0.06 -12.03 4.29
C ASP A 106 1.40 -12.18 3.53
N PRO A 107 1.56 -11.73 2.26
CA PRO A 107 2.84 -11.84 1.56
C PRO A 107 4.00 -11.09 2.26
N LEU A 108 3.72 -10.02 3.01
CA LEU A 108 4.72 -9.30 3.80
C LEU A 108 5.09 -10.11 5.05
N VAL A 109 4.09 -10.65 5.72
CA VAL A 109 4.26 -11.45 6.95
C VAL A 109 5.04 -12.74 6.65
N ASP A 110 4.65 -13.47 5.60
CA ASP A 110 5.28 -14.72 5.18
C ASP A 110 6.77 -14.55 4.83
N GLN A 111 7.16 -13.36 4.37
CA GLN A 111 8.54 -13.03 4.00
C GLN A 111 9.32 -12.37 5.15
N GLY A 112 8.72 -12.23 6.34
CA GLY A 112 9.33 -11.58 7.49
C GLY A 112 9.64 -10.09 7.27
N ILE A 113 8.87 -9.43 6.41
CA ILE A 113 9.03 -8.00 6.13
C ILE A 113 8.33 -7.20 7.23
N TYR A 114 9.06 -6.28 7.87
CA TYR A 114 8.45 -5.35 8.82
C TYR A 114 7.47 -4.44 8.10
N TRP A 115 6.30 -4.22 8.69
CA TRP A 115 5.30 -3.33 8.11
C TRP A 115 4.66 -2.42 9.14
N SER A 116 4.22 -1.26 8.67
CA SER A 116 3.44 -0.29 9.43
C SER A 116 2.23 0.14 8.60
N PHE A 117 1.13 0.45 9.28
CA PHE A 117 -0.11 0.88 8.65
C PHE A 117 -0.60 2.20 9.24
N THR A 118 -0.90 3.15 8.37
CA THR A 118 -1.58 4.41 8.72
C THR A 118 -2.97 4.41 8.08
N PRO A 119 -4.06 4.56 8.86
CA PRO A 119 -5.41 4.54 8.31
C PRO A 119 -5.69 5.76 7.43
N GLY A 120 -6.45 5.57 6.36
CA GLY A 120 -6.87 6.63 5.45
C GLY A 120 -8.25 7.20 5.75
N LEU A 121 -8.77 7.99 4.80
CA LEU A 121 -10.06 8.69 4.93
C LEU A 121 -11.24 7.75 4.67
N HIS A 122 -11.07 6.73 3.83
CA HIS A 122 -12.06 5.71 3.53
C HIS A 122 -12.21 4.66 4.64
N ARG A 123 -11.66 4.90 5.85
CA ARG A 123 -11.89 4.04 7.01
C ARG A 123 -13.37 4.08 7.41
N SER A 124 -13.91 2.91 7.77
CA SER A 124 -15.25 2.79 8.38
C SER A 124 -15.46 3.83 9.48
N PRO A 125 -16.68 4.39 9.63
CA PRO A 125 -17.05 5.04 10.89
C PRO A 125 -16.96 4.01 12.05
N PRO A 126 -16.77 4.48 13.29
CA PRO A 126 -16.56 3.64 14.47
C PRO A 126 -17.66 2.60 14.71
#